data_AF-A0A7C5XPA1-F1
#
_entry.id   AF-A0A7C5XPA1-F1
#
_cell.length_a   1.000
_cell.length_b   1.000
_cell.length_c   1.000
_cell.angle_alpha   90.00
_cell.angle_beta   90.00
_cell.angle_gamma   90.00
#
_symmetry.space_group_name_H-M   'P 1'
#
loop_
_entity.id
_entity.type
_entity.pdbx_description
1 polymer ?
#
loop_
_entity_poly.entity_id
_entity_poly.type
_entity_poly.pdbx_seq_one_letter_code
_entity_poly.pdbx_strand_id
1 'polypeptide(L)'
;MAVRGVYPGRFQPFHWGHVGVVRWALEKVDELVIVIGTAQESHTVANPFTAGERVVMVKEALKDAEIDLSRVYIIPIPDILMNVVWVKYIAMFTPPFRYGIARNPLVVRLFKEAGYEVLIPPAYSREIYSS
;
A
#
# COMPACT_ATOMS: atom_id res chain seq x y z
N MET A 1 -3.50 21.77 -3.52
CA MET A 1 -2.95 20.72 -2.62
C MET A 1 -2.51 19.56 -3.49
N ALA A 2 -1.41 18.89 -3.14
CA ALA A 2 -0.96 17.69 -3.85
C ALA A 2 -2.04 16.59 -3.85
N VAL A 3 -2.24 15.95 -4.99
CA VAL A 3 -3.15 14.82 -5.15
C VAL A 3 -2.43 13.56 -4.67
N ARG A 4 -2.96 12.89 -3.63
CA ARG A 4 -2.36 11.66 -3.09
C ARG A 4 -3.18 10.41 -3.38
N GLY A 5 -2.47 9.31 -3.60
CA GLY A 5 -3.02 7.95 -3.57
C GLY A 5 -2.59 7.21 -2.30
N VAL A 6 -3.37 6.23 -1.86
CA VAL A 6 -2.98 5.28 -0.81
C VAL A 6 -2.96 3.85 -1.37
N TYR A 7 -1.84 3.16 -1.17
CA TYR A 7 -1.61 1.80 -1.63
C TYR A 7 -1.39 0.86 -0.42
N PRO A 8 -2.47 0.21 0.08
CA PRO A 8 -2.37 -0.73 1.18
C PRO A 8 -1.94 -2.13 0.72
N GLY A 9 -1.06 -2.76 1.49
CA GLY A 9 -0.63 -4.15 1.30
C GLY A 9 0.11 -4.69 2.52
N ARG A 10 0.18 -6.03 2.65
CA ARG A 10 0.96 -6.68 3.71
C ARG A 10 2.46 -6.61 3.43
N PHE A 11 2.85 -6.74 2.15
CA PHE A 11 4.22 -6.72 1.67
C PHE A 11 5.13 -7.74 2.36
N GLN A 12 4.76 -9.03 2.25
CA GLN A 12 5.43 -10.16 2.90
C GLN A 12 6.09 -11.12 1.86
N PRO A 13 7.21 -10.77 1.21
CA PRO A 13 7.96 -9.51 1.26
C PRO A 13 7.49 -8.48 0.20
N PHE A 14 8.13 -7.32 0.17
CA PHE A 14 8.04 -6.39 -0.97
C PHE A 14 8.80 -6.95 -2.19
N HIS A 15 8.22 -6.88 -3.39
CA HIS A 15 8.75 -7.52 -4.59
C HIS A 15 8.53 -6.66 -5.85
N TRP A 16 9.12 -7.04 -6.99
CA TRP A 16 9.06 -6.26 -8.24
C TRP A 16 7.64 -5.95 -8.74
N GLY A 17 6.68 -6.85 -8.53
CA GLY A 17 5.28 -6.55 -8.81
C GLY A 17 4.74 -5.32 -8.05
N HIS A 18 5.19 -5.09 -6.81
CA HIS A 18 4.81 -3.91 -6.02
C HIS A 18 5.52 -2.65 -6.54
N VAL A 19 6.79 -2.74 -6.92
CA VAL A 19 7.51 -1.63 -7.59
C VAL A 19 6.78 -1.18 -8.85
N GLY A 20 6.29 -2.12 -9.66
CA GLY A 20 5.48 -1.83 -10.85
C GLY A 20 4.21 -1.04 -10.50
N VAL A 21 3.49 -1.44 -9.45
CA VAL A 21 2.30 -0.71 -8.96
C VAL A 21 2.67 0.69 -8.48
N VAL A 22 3.79 0.84 -7.76
CA VAL A 22 4.24 2.15 -7.27
C VAL A 22 4.58 3.09 -8.42
N ARG A 23 5.32 2.64 -9.44
CA ARG A 23 5.60 3.43 -10.65
C ARG A 23 4.31 3.88 -11.32
N TRP A 24 3.42 2.93 -11.59
CA TRP A 24 2.14 3.20 -12.24
C TRP A 24 1.26 4.18 -11.44
N ALA A 25 1.31 4.10 -10.11
CA ALA A 25 0.57 5.02 -9.25
C ALA A 25 1.15 6.44 -9.33
N LEU A 26 2.48 6.59 -9.26
CA LEU A 26 3.17 7.89 -9.30
C LEU A 26 3.07 8.59 -10.67
N GLU A 27 2.61 7.91 -11.73
CA GLU A 27 2.19 8.54 -12.99
C GLU A 27 0.83 9.24 -12.89
N LYS A 28 0.03 8.94 -11.86
CA LYS A 28 -1.38 9.36 -11.72
C LYS A 28 -1.63 10.24 -10.51
N VAL A 29 -0.72 10.23 -9.54
CA VAL A 29 -0.80 11.03 -8.33
C VAL A 29 0.52 11.74 -8.07
N ASP A 30 0.47 12.89 -7.41
CA ASP A 30 1.65 13.67 -7.06
C ASP A 30 2.46 12.94 -5.99
N GLU A 31 1.80 12.38 -4.99
CA GLU A 31 2.42 11.66 -3.88
C GLU A 31 1.69 10.34 -3.56
N LEU A 32 2.41 9.35 -3.05
CA LEU A 32 1.90 8.02 -2.74
C LEU A 32 2.12 7.65 -1.28
N VAL A 33 1.05 7.25 -0.59
CA VAL A 33 1.12 6.66 0.75
C VAL A 33 1.09 5.14 0.62
N ILE A 34 2.19 4.47 0.92
CA ILE A 34 2.29 3.01 0.98
C ILE A 34 1.98 2.58 2.42
N VAL A 35 0.83 1.92 2.59
CA VAL A 35 0.38 1.44 3.90
C VAL A 35 0.82 -0.02 4.08
N ILE A 36 1.72 -0.27 5.02
CA ILE A 36 2.10 -1.62 5.42
C ILE A 36 1.05 -2.14 6.40
N GLY A 37 0.06 -2.85 5.87
CA GLY A 37 -1.02 -3.48 6.61
C GLY A 37 -0.56 -4.71 7.40
N THR A 38 -1.42 -5.20 8.30
CA THR A 38 -1.08 -6.32 9.19
C THR A 38 0.27 -6.09 9.90
N ALA A 39 0.49 -4.85 10.37
CA ALA A 39 1.75 -4.43 10.96
C ALA A 39 2.07 -5.13 12.29
N GLN A 40 1.03 -5.62 12.99
CA GLN A 40 1.14 -6.32 14.27
C GLN A 40 1.64 -7.77 14.16
N GLU A 41 1.56 -8.40 12.97
CA GLU A 41 1.95 -9.79 12.79
C GLU A 41 3.36 -9.94 12.20
N SER A 42 4.07 -10.97 12.68
CA SER A 42 5.40 -11.38 12.23
C SER A 42 5.69 -12.81 12.69
N HIS A 43 6.79 -13.42 12.24
CA HIS A 43 7.24 -14.74 12.69
C HIS A 43 6.22 -15.88 12.46
N THR A 44 5.38 -15.75 11.43
CA THR A 44 4.50 -16.83 10.95
C THR A 44 4.82 -17.16 9.51
N VAL A 45 4.37 -18.32 9.02
CA VAL A 45 4.53 -18.69 7.60
C VAL A 45 3.87 -17.67 6.67
N ALA A 46 2.71 -17.14 7.06
CA ALA A 46 1.95 -16.18 6.26
C ALA A 46 2.45 -14.74 6.40
N ASN A 47 3.01 -14.38 7.56
CA ASN A 47 3.55 -13.07 7.89
C ASN A 47 4.94 -13.26 8.53
N PRO A 48 5.98 -13.55 7.73
CA PRO A 48 7.31 -13.83 8.27
C PRO A 48 7.99 -12.57 8.81
N PHE A 49 7.84 -11.43 8.13
CA PHE A 49 8.57 -10.19 8.45
C PHE A 49 7.76 -9.25 9.35
N THR A 50 8.46 -8.62 10.28
CA THR A 50 7.97 -7.51 11.11
C THR A 50 7.61 -6.29 10.27
N ALA A 51 6.83 -5.37 10.84
CA ALA A 51 6.55 -4.09 10.18
C ALA A 51 7.83 -3.30 9.88
N GLY A 52 8.80 -3.28 10.80
CA GLY A 52 10.06 -2.57 10.64
C GLY A 52 10.91 -3.11 9.49
N GLU A 53 11.05 -4.44 9.39
CA GLU A 53 11.74 -5.08 8.26
C GLU A 53 11.06 -4.72 6.93
N ARG A 54 9.73 -4.76 6.89
CA ARG A 54 8.97 -4.39 5.69
C ARG A 54 9.13 -2.91 5.31
N VAL A 55 9.20 -1.99 6.29
CA VAL A 55 9.52 -0.57 6.02
C VAL A 55 10.88 -0.45 5.34
N VAL A 56 11.90 -1.16 5.86
CA VAL A 56 13.25 -1.16 5.26
C VAL A 56 13.22 -1.75 3.85
N MET A 57 12.56 -2.90 3.65
CA MET A 57 12.44 -3.53 2.34
C MET A 57 11.78 -2.60 1.31
N VAL A 58 10.66 -1.96 1.66
CA VAL A 58 9.98 -1.01 0.76
C VAL A 58 10.92 0.15 0.45
N LYS A 59 11.52 0.77 1.46
CA LYS A 59 12.40 1.94 1.28
C LYS A 59 13.58 1.64 0.36
N GLU A 60 14.32 0.57 0.63
CA GLU A 60 15.51 0.23 -0.15
C GLU A 60 15.13 -0.25 -1.56
N ALA A 61 14.07 -1.07 -1.72
CA ALA A 61 13.61 -1.47 -3.05
C ALA A 61 13.17 -0.29 -3.92
N LEU A 62 12.56 0.75 -3.33
CA LEU A 62 12.18 1.95 -4.06
C LEU A 62 13.39 2.81 -4.44
N LYS A 63 14.43 2.89 -3.59
CA LYS A 63 15.70 3.54 -3.96
C LYS A 63 16.39 2.82 -5.11
N ASP A 64 16.48 1.49 -5.03
CA ASP A 64 17.09 0.65 -6.07
C ASP A 64 16.33 0.77 -7.39
N ALA A 65 15.02 1.01 -7.33
CA ALA A 65 14.17 1.29 -8.47
C ALA A 65 14.21 2.76 -8.93
N GLU A 66 15.07 3.61 -8.36
CA GLU A 66 15.17 5.03 -8.70
C GLU A 66 13.83 5.78 -8.56
N ILE A 67 13.01 5.39 -7.58
CA ILE A 67 11.77 6.10 -7.23
C ILE A 67 12.11 7.27 -6.32
N ASP A 68 11.63 8.45 -6.68
CA ASP A 68 11.75 9.65 -5.86
C ASP A 68 10.99 9.50 -4.53
N LEU A 69 11.75 9.25 -3.47
CA LEU A 69 11.21 9.05 -2.12
C LEU A 69 10.60 10.32 -1.52
N SER A 70 10.88 11.52 -2.05
CA SER A 70 10.22 12.74 -1.58
C SER A 70 8.71 12.73 -1.84
N ARG A 71 8.26 11.89 -2.78
CA ARG A 71 6.86 11.68 -3.17
C ARG A 71 6.22 10.49 -2.48
N VAL A 72 6.90 9.82 -1.55
CA VAL A 72 6.44 8.56 -0.95
C VAL A 72 6.41 8.63 0.57
N TYR A 73 5.29 8.20 1.15
CA TYR A 73 5.15 7.95 2.58
C TYR A 73 5.04 6.44 2.82
N ILE A 74 5.76 5.90 3.80
CA ILE A 74 5.69 4.48 4.18
C ILE A 74 5.18 4.42 5.61
N ILE A 75 3.96 3.91 5.80
CA ILE A 75 3.25 3.99 7.09
C ILE A 75 2.77 2.59 7.50
N PRO A 76 3.32 1.99 8.57
CA PRO A 76 2.81 0.73 9.09
C PRO A 76 1.52 0.95 9.89
N ILE A 77 0.50 0.15 9.61
CA ILE A 77 -0.82 0.26 10.25
C ILE A 77 -1.28 -1.17 10.64
N PRO A 78 -1.61 -1.42 11.92
CA PRO A 78 -2.11 -2.73 12.34
C PRO A 78 -3.55 -2.95 11.85
N ASP A 79 -4.01 -4.19 11.85
CA ASP A 79 -5.39 -4.48 11.46
C ASP A 79 -6.39 -4.09 12.55
N ILE A 80 -7.61 -3.79 12.12
CA ILE A 80 -8.79 -3.64 12.97
C ILE A 80 -9.85 -4.64 12.53
N LEU A 81 -10.53 -5.28 13.50
CA LEU A 81 -11.58 -6.28 13.23
C LEU A 81 -12.92 -5.64 12.85
N MET A 82 -12.90 -4.52 12.11
CA MET A 82 -14.09 -3.77 11.71
C MET A 82 -13.91 -3.19 10.31
N ASN A 83 -14.26 -3.97 9.28
CA ASN A 83 -14.09 -3.59 7.88
C ASN A 83 -14.75 -2.25 7.53
N VAL A 84 -15.95 -1.97 8.06
CA VAL A 84 -16.73 -0.76 7.75
C VAL A 84 -16.00 0.54 8.12
N VAL A 85 -15.11 0.51 9.11
CA VAL A 85 -14.32 1.68 9.52
C VAL A 85 -12.87 1.63 9.03
N TRP A 86 -12.44 0.54 8.39
CA TRP A 86 -11.03 0.31 8.05
C TRP A 86 -10.41 1.43 7.21
N VAL A 87 -11.15 2.01 6.25
CA VAL A 87 -10.65 3.13 5.44
C VAL A 87 -10.50 4.40 6.27
N LYS A 88 -11.42 4.68 7.19
CA LYS A 88 -11.32 5.82 8.12
C LYS A 88 -10.18 5.61 9.11
N TYR A 89 -10.00 4.38 9.57
CA TYR A 89 -8.88 3.97 10.40
C TYR A 89 -7.54 4.25 9.70
N ILE A 90 -7.38 3.84 8.43
CA ILE A 90 -6.20 4.21 7.63
C ILE A 90 -6.03 5.73 7.56
N ALA A 91 -7.10 6.46 7.24
CA ALA A 91 -7.06 7.91 7.10
C ALA A 91 -6.62 8.65 8.38
N MET A 92 -6.74 8.04 9.56
CA MET A 92 -6.24 8.62 10.82
C MET A 92 -4.71 8.62 10.92
N PHE A 93 -4.02 7.66 10.27
CA PHE A 93 -2.55 7.54 10.32
C PHE A 93 -1.86 8.18 9.12
N THR A 94 -2.61 8.47 8.05
CA THR A 94 -2.05 8.93 6.77
C THR A 94 -2.33 10.41 6.52
N PRO A 95 -1.49 11.11 5.74
CA PRO A 95 -1.89 12.37 5.14
C PRO A 95 -3.20 12.23 4.33
N PRO A 96 -3.98 13.31 4.15
CA PRO A 96 -5.19 13.26 3.34
C PRO A 96 -4.91 12.78 1.91
N PHE A 97 -5.72 11.84 1.43
CA PHE A 97 -5.61 11.25 0.10
C PHE A 97 -6.93 11.27 -0.66
N ARG A 98 -6.84 11.23 -2.00
CA ARG A 98 -7.99 11.23 -2.90
C ARG A 98 -8.33 9.84 -3.42
N TYR A 99 -7.31 9.02 -3.69
CA TYR A 99 -7.46 7.73 -4.36
C TYR A 99 -7.03 6.58 -3.47
N GLY A 100 -7.83 5.52 -3.40
CA GLY A 100 -7.37 4.19 -2.98
C GLY A 100 -6.77 3.44 -4.18
N ILE A 101 -5.67 2.71 -3.99
CA ILE A 101 -5.02 1.91 -5.03
C ILE A 101 -5.11 0.44 -4.64
N ALA A 102 -5.95 -0.33 -5.33
CA ALA A 102 -6.18 -1.73 -4.96
C ALA A 102 -6.72 -2.56 -6.13
N ARG A 103 -6.50 -3.88 -6.05
CA ARG A 103 -7.16 -4.89 -6.90
C ARG A 103 -8.01 -5.88 -6.11
N ASN A 104 -7.80 -5.98 -4.79
CA ASN A 104 -8.55 -6.87 -3.94
C ASN A 104 -10.03 -6.39 -3.89
N PRO A 105 -11.02 -7.23 -4.24
CA PRO A 105 -12.41 -6.81 -4.33
C PRO A 105 -12.97 -6.22 -3.03
N LEU A 106 -12.58 -6.76 -1.87
CA LEU A 106 -12.98 -6.23 -0.57
C LEU A 106 -12.40 -4.83 -0.38
N VAL A 107 -11.09 -4.65 -0.56
CA VAL A 107 -10.45 -3.33 -0.40
C VAL A 107 -11.06 -2.28 -1.34
N VAL A 108 -11.31 -2.65 -2.61
CA VAL A 108 -11.99 -1.77 -3.58
C VAL A 108 -13.38 -1.38 -3.09
N ARG A 109 -14.14 -2.35 -2.56
CA ARG A 109 -15.48 -2.10 -2.03
C ARG A 109 -15.45 -1.15 -0.83
N LEU A 110 -14.53 -1.37 0.12
CA LEU A 110 -14.40 -0.55 1.32
C LEU A 110 -14.05 0.90 0.99
N PHE A 111 -13.12 1.15 0.07
CA PHE A 111 -12.81 2.52 -0.36
C PHE A 111 -14.03 3.22 -0.99
N LYS A 112 -14.76 2.53 -1.87
CA LYS A 112 -15.96 3.08 -2.51
C LYS A 112 -17.06 3.40 -1.48
N GLU A 113 -17.31 2.52 -0.53
CA GLU A 113 -18.28 2.76 0.56
C GLU A 113 -17.87 3.93 1.45
N ALA A 114 -16.57 4.13 1.67
CA ALA A 114 -16.05 5.27 2.42
C ALA A 114 -16.00 6.59 1.61
N GLY A 115 -16.46 6.59 0.35
CA GLY A 115 -16.55 7.76 -0.51
C GLY A 115 -15.28 8.10 -1.31
N TYR A 116 -14.33 7.15 -1.44
CA TYR A 116 -13.10 7.36 -2.18
C TYR A 116 -13.18 6.80 -3.61
N GLU A 117 -12.51 7.49 -4.53
CA GLU A 117 -12.22 6.96 -5.87
C GLU A 117 -11.14 5.87 -5.78
N VAL A 118 -11.21 4.85 -6.64
CA VAL A 118 -10.27 3.72 -6.62
C VAL A 118 -9.57 3.57 -7.95
N LEU A 119 -8.24 3.64 -7.93
CA LEU A 119 -7.36 3.36 -9.06
C LEU A 119 -6.98 1.87 -9.04
N ILE A 120 -7.27 1.17 -10.13
CA ILE A 120 -6.99 -0.28 -10.26
C ILE A 120 -5.70 -0.45 -11.08
N PRO A 121 -4.58 -0.89 -10.46
CA PRO A 121 -3.33 -1.09 -11.18
C PRO A 121 -3.39 -2.31 -12.09
N PRO A 122 -2.57 -2.37 -13.16
CA PRO A 122 -2.48 -3.52 -14.06
C PRO A 122 -1.92 -4.77 -13.35
N ALA A 123 -2.06 -5.92 -14.00
CA ALA A 123 -1.47 -7.17 -13.55
C ALA A 123 0.01 -7.24 -13.92
N TYR A 124 0.91 -7.13 -12.93
CA TYR A 124 2.34 -7.41 -13.09
C TYR A 124 2.61 -8.87 -12.75
N SER A 125 2.80 -9.71 -13.78
CA SER A 125 3.22 -11.13 -13.73
C SER A 125 2.83 -11.85 -12.43
N ARG A 126 1.52 -12.01 -12.18
CA ARG A 126 1.00 -12.49 -10.88
C ARG A 126 1.50 -13.89 -10.53
N GLU A 127 1.73 -14.71 -11.54
CA GLU A 127 2.29 -16.06 -11.45
C GLU A 127 3.75 -16.07 -10.97
N ILE A 128 4.49 -14.96 -11.10
CA ILE A 128 5.88 -14.82 -10.65
C ILE A 128 5.97 -14.00 -9.37
N TYR A 129 5.17 -12.94 -9.26
CA TYR A 129 5.20 -11.99 -8.15
C TYR A 129 3.95 -12.11 -7.29
N SER A 130 4.05 -12.93 -6.24
CA SER A 130 3.04 -13.08 -5.19
C SER A 130 3.68 -13.00 -3.81
N SER A 131 3.07 -12.22 -2.93
CA SER A 131 3.36 -12.11 -1.49
C SER A 131 2.10 -12.36 -0.67
#